data_AF-A0A072PUI0-F1
#
_entry.id   AF-A0A072PUI0-F1
#
_cell.length_a   1.000
_cell.length_b   1.000
_cell.length_c   1.000
_cell.angle_alpha   90.00
_cell.angle_beta   90.00
_cell.angle_gamma   90.00
#
_symmetry.space_group_name_H-M   'P 1'
#
loop_
_entity.id
_entity.type
_entity.pdbx_description
1 polymer ?
#
loop_
_entity_poly.entity_id
_entity_poly.type
_entity_poly.pdbx_seq_one_letter_code
_entity_poly.pdbx_strand_id
1 'polypeptide(L)'
;MPPMMLLFSVPRFPRGFSIAAFAVLLLLASQAQSKLFSGDLRWTRSRDSQLEQKDLDIGLTHLLTLRDVDEDPVLVKAMQVIDTVTARSTCHQAAAAQLLGTCKAAGKDVAAEEGKHELLERAKSVYAVRLSVCETGEGRAAIPTACKPILAAPRQLSSEFEVVNSVYLPQCLEALMVEHYYWTSYSNSRQDANTLCQAVTLEASRLEALQSYQRLAELLPTFRSDLLSTRSQWLAFVKQQEQSTQELGKLQRKNQEESESQHKLEMELLHSAMNVAKEGLDDASRLMQQSMASAGSGIEQSREVSFGKAMAKAVS
;
A
#
# COMPACT_ATOMS: atom_id res chain seq x y z
N MET A 1 -4.14 -29.53 -12.00
CA MET A 1 -5.43 -28.87 -11.67
C MET A 1 -5.36 -27.44 -12.21
N PRO A 2 -6.42 -26.96 -12.89
CA PRO A 2 -6.30 -25.98 -13.98
C PRO A 2 -6.17 -24.52 -13.49
N PRO A 3 -5.73 -23.59 -14.36
CA PRO A 3 -5.76 -22.17 -14.07
C PRO A 3 -7.17 -21.60 -14.30
N MET A 4 -7.64 -20.84 -13.31
CA MET A 4 -8.88 -20.08 -13.31
C MET A 4 -8.81 -18.96 -14.37
N MET A 5 -9.64 -19.04 -15.41
CA MET A 5 -9.90 -17.89 -16.29
C MET A 5 -10.76 -16.88 -15.55
N LEU A 6 -10.25 -15.67 -15.32
CA LEU A 6 -11.07 -14.52 -14.95
C LEU A 6 -11.81 -14.02 -16.20
N LEU A 7 -13.10 -14.31 -16.26
CA LEU A 7 -14.04 -13.71 -17.20
C LEU A 7 -14.16 -12.21 -16.88
N PHE A 8 -13.59 -11.37 -17.75
CA PHE A 8 -13.94 -9.94 -17.79
C PHE A 8 -15.37 -9.82 -18.35
N SER A 9 -16.31 -9.47 -17.47
CA SER A 9 -17.65 -9.04 -17.85
C SER A 9 -17.56 -7.78 -18.72
N VAL A 10 -17.95 -7.92 -19.98
CA VAL A 10 -18.12 -6.79 -20.91
C VAL A 10 -19.35 -5.98 -20.48
N PRO A 11 -19.23 -4.67 -20.18
CA PRO A 11 -20.39 -3.84 -19.87
C PRO A 11 -21.23 -3.63 -21.14
N ARG A 12 -22.52 -3.93 -21.02
CA ARG A 12 -23.53 -3.72 -22.05
C ARG A 12 -23.85 -2.21 -22.12
N PHE A 13 -23.36 -1.54 -23.16
CA PHE A 13 -23.60 -0.11 -23.36
C PHE A 13 -25.02 0.18 -23.90
N PRO A 14 -25.69 1.25 -23.43
CA PRO A 14 -26.94 1.71 -24.01
C PRO A 14 -26.70 2.34 -25.39
N ARG A 15 -27.63 2.10 -26.31
CA ARG A 15 -27.64 2.66 -27.67
C ARG A 15 -27.70 4.19 -27.60
N GLY A 16 -26.66 4.87 -28.10
CA GLY A 16 -26.70 6.33 -28.30
C GLY A 16 -25.39 7.10 -28.13
N PHE A 17 -24.26 6.45 -27.79
CA PHE A 17 -22.99 7.17 -27.63
C PHE A 17 -22.17 7.21 -28.92
N SER A 18 -21.94 8.43 -29.43
CA SER A 18 -21.09 8.69 -30.60
C SER A 18 -19.63 8.33 -30.30
N ILE A 19 -18.99 7.61 -31.23
CA ILE A 19 -17.58 7.16 -31.17
C ILE A 19 -16.61 8.34 -30.93
N ALA A 20 -17.00 9.55 -31.36
CA ALA A 20 -16.23 10.77 -31.12
C ALA A 20 -16.13 11.13 -29.63
N ALA A 21 -17.17 10.88 -28.82
CA ALA A 21 -17.14 11.17 -27.38
C ALA A 21 -16.19 10.22 -26.62
N PHE A 22 -16.07 8.97 -27.09
CA PHE A 22 -15.17 7.98 -26.49
C PHE A 22 -13.70 8.28 -26.81
N ALA A 23 -13.41 8.75 -28.04
CA ALA A 23 -12.08 9.20 -28.42
C ALA A 23 -11.62 10.43 -27.63
N VAL A 24 -12.52 11.39 -27.37
CA VAL A 24 -12.22 12.57 -26.55
C VAL A 24 -11.99 12.21 -25.08
N LEU A 25 -12.77 11.28 -24.51
CA LEU A 25 -12.55 10.79 -23.14
C LEU A 25 -11.23 10.01 -22.99
N LEU A 26 -10.83 9.21 -23.98
CA LEU A 26 -9.54 8.51 -23.98
C LEU A 26 -8.35 9.47 -24.13
N LEU A 27 -8.50 10.56 -24.91
CA LEU A 27 -7.48 11.60 -25.05
C LEU A 27 -7.37 12.50 -23.81
N LEU A 28 -8.46 12.73 -23.09
CA LEU A 28 -8.43 13.47 -21.82
C LEU A 28 -7.86 12.61 -20.67
N ALA A 29 -8.12 11.30 -20.66
CA ALA A 29 -7.54 10.38 -19.68
C ALA A 29 -6.01 10.23 -19.84
N SER A 30 -5.48 10.27 -21.08
CA SER A 30 -4.04 10.19 -21.33
C SER A 30 -3.28 11.47 -20.94
N GLN A 31 -3.93 12.64 -21.02
CA GLN A 31 -3.34 13.90 -20.55
C GLN A 31 -3.40 14.09 -19.02
N ALA A 32 -4.32 13.42 -18.32
CA ALA A 32 -4.41 13.47 -16.86
C ALA A 32 -3.36 12.58 -16.15
N GLN A 33 -2.85 11.53 -16.81
CA GLN A 33 -1.84 10.64 -16.24
C GLN A 33 -0.41 11.17 -16.32
N SER A 34 -0.11 12.13 -17.20
CA SER A 34 1.24 12.68 -17.37
C SER A 34 1.63 13.75 -16.35
N LYS A 35 0.70 14.22 -15.50
CA LYS A 35 0.95 15.28 -14.51
C LYS A 35 0.85 14.86 -13.04
N LEU A 36 0.47 13.63 -12.74
CA LEU A 36 0.32 13.16 -11.35
C LEU A 36 1.57 12.45 -10.78
N PHE A 37 2.60 12.19 -11.60
CA PHE A 37 3.81 11.45 -11.19
C PHE A 37 5.11 12.27 -11.25
N SER A 38 5.02 13.60 -11.34
CA SER A 38 6.18 14.51 -11.20
C SER A 38 6.36 15.00 -9.75
N GLY A 39 6.07 14.14 -8.77
CA GLY A 39 6.49 14.33 -7.38
C GLY A 39 7.91 13.78 -7.23
N ASP A 40 8.87 14.70 -7.20
CA ASP A 40 10.31 14.49 -7.11
C ASP A 40 10.69 13.73 -5.82
N LEU A 41 10.62 12.39 -5.83
CA LEU A 41 11.27 11.53 -4.82
C LEU A 41 12.76 11.41 -5.15
N ARG A 42 13.45 12.55 -5.10
CA ARG A 42 14.90 12.65 -5.19
C ARG A 42 15.50 12.16 -3.87
N TRP A 43 15.56 10.84 -3.70
CA TRP A 43 16.44 10.25 -2.68
C TRP A 43 17.88 10.62 -3.05
N THR A 44 18.46 11.56 -2.34
CA THR A 44 19.89 11.85 -2.43
C THR A 44 20.64 10.59 -2.04
N ARG A 45 21.19 9.94 -3.05
CA ARG A 45 22.19 8.88 -2.95
C ARG A 45 23.45 9.50 -2.32
N SER A 46 23.48 9.60 -1.00
CA SER A 46 24.74 9.81 -0.27
C SER A 46 25.55 8.54 -0.39
N ARG A 47 26.44 8.57 -1.37
CA ARG A 47 27.56 7.65 -1.53
C ARG A 47 28.64 8.12 -0.57
N ASP A 48 28.61 7.59 0.65
CA ASP A 48 29.82 7.38 1.45
C ASP A 48 29.87 5.90 1.82
N SER A 49 30.44 5.15 0.90
CA SER A 49 30.76 3.74 1.03
C SER A 49 32.16 3.61 1.63
N GLN A 50 32.34 3.76 2.95
CA GLN A 50 33.49 3.18 3.67
C GLN A 50 33.57 3.39 5.20
N LEU A 51 32.72 4.16 5.86
CA LEU A 51 32.69 4.20 7.33
C LEU A 51 31.58 3.29 7.89
N GLU A 52 32.03 2.17 8.47
CA GLU A 52 31.37 1.41 9.54
C GLU A 52 30.13 0.57 9.20
N GLN A 53 30.34 -0.41 8.32
CA GLN A 53 29.52 -1.64 8.27
C GLN A 53 29.77 -2.58 9.46
N LYS A 54 30.59 -2.18 10.46
CA LYS A 54 30.93 -3.00 11.63
C LYS A 54 30.29 -2.52 12.94
N ASP A 55 29.80 -1.27 12.98
CA ASP A 55 29.21 -0.66 14.18
C ASP A 55 27.71 -0.33 14.04
N LEU A 56 27.13 -0.49 12.84
CA LEU A 56 25.67 -0.45 12.67
C LEU A 56 24.97 -1.76 13.11
N ASP A 57 25.59 -2.47 14.07
CA ASP A 57 25.03 -3.61 14.79
C ASP A 57 24.62 -3.22 16.22
N ILE A 58 24.68 -1.93 16.58
CA ILE A 58 23.78 -1.39 17.59
C ILE A 58 22.39 -1.40 16.95
N GLY A 59 21.68 -2.53 17.08
CA GLY A 59 20.39 -2.73 16.44
C GLY A 59 19.48 -1.52 16.67
N LEU A 60 18.74 -1.10 15.63
CA LEU A 60 17.76 -0.01 15.71
C LEU A 60 16.89 -0.11 16.97
N THR A 61 16.57 -1.35 17.38
CA THR A 61 15.92 -1.69 18.65
C THR A 61 16.62 -1.11 19.89
N HIS A 62 17.95 -1.21 19.98
CA HIS A 62 18.74 -0.69 21.10
C HIS A 62 18.69 0.85 21.18
N LEU A 63 18.75 1.53 20.02
CA LEU A 63 18.60 2.99 19.95
C LEU A 63 17.18 3.44 20.31
N LEU A 64 16.16 2.69 19.88
CA LEU A 64 14.78 2.95 20.24
C LEU A 64 14.52 2.70 21.73
N THR A 65 15.19 1.73 22.34
CA THR A 65 15.03 1.44 23.78
C THR A 65 15.72 2.46 24.68
N LEU A 66 16.68 3.25 24.17
CA LEU A 66 17.40 4.22 24.97
C LEU A 66 16.43 5.24 25.56
N ARG A 67 16.47 5.42 26.89
CA ARG A 67 15.76 6.48 27.58
C ARG A 67 16.72 7.16 28.52
N ASP A 68 16.71 8.48 28.49
CA ASP A 68 17.18 9.26 29.61
C ASP A 68 16.00 9.50 30.57
N VAL A 69 16.07 8.89 31.76
CA VAL A 69 15.05 9.07 32.81
C VAL A 69 15.23 10.44 33.47
N ASP A 70 16.45 10.99 33.46
CA ASP A 70 16.81 12.21 34.19
C ASP A 70 16.30 13.49 33.48
N GLU A 71 15.92 13.39 32.20
CA GLU A 71 15.33 14.50 31.45
C GLU A 71 13.81 14.65 31.65
N ASP A 72 13.13 13.64 32.20
CA ASP A 72 11.68 13.66 32.38
C ASP A 72 11.30 14.00 33.83
N PRO A 73 10.81 15.23 34.11
CA PRO A 73 10.53 15.66 35.47
C PRO A 73 9.43 14.84 36.16
N VAL A 74 8.49 14.26 35.39
CA VAL A 74 7.41 13.43 35.92
C VAL A 74 7.97 12.09 36.38
N LEU A 75 8.87 11.49 35.60
CA LEU A 75 9.52 10.25 35.99
C LEU A 75 10.49 10.41 37.13
N VAL A 76 11.32 11.46 37.12
CA VAL A 76 12.24 11.75 38.22
C VAL A 76 11.43 11.86 39.51
N LYS A 77 10.30 12.59 39.48
CA LYS A 77 9.44 12.71 40.65
C LYS A 77 8.77 11.39 41.03
N ALA A 78 8.30 10.60 40.06
CA ALA A 78 7.71 9.29 40.32
C ALA A 78 8.72 8.31 40.96
N MET A 79 9.96 8.31 40.49
CA MET A 79 11.05 7.51 41.06
C MET A 79 11.34 7.90 42.51
N GLN A 80 11.41 9.20 42.81
CA GLN A 80 11.56 9.69 44.20
C GLN A 80 10.40 9.21 45.10
N VAL A 81 9.17 9.22 44.59
CA VAL A 81 8.00 8.71 45.33
C VAL A 81 8.11 7.20 45.55
N ILE A 82 8.51 6.43 44.53
CA ILE A 82 8.72 4.98 44.65
C ILE A 82 9.80 4.66 45.67
N ASP A 83 10.95 5.35 45.64
CA ASP A 83 12.04 5.15 46.60
C ASP A 83 11.56 5.46 48.03
N THR A 84 10.78 6.53 48.19
CA THR A 84 10.21 6.91 49.49
C THR A 84 9.23 5.85 50.00
N VAL A 85 8.33 5.35 49.15
CA VAL A 85 7.30 4.37 49.54
C VAL A 85 7.88 2.98 49.76
N THR A 86 8.88 2.58 48.96
CA THR A 86 9.53 1.26 49.09
C THR A 86 10.41 1.17 50.33
N ALA A 87 10.99 2.28 50.80
CA ALA A 87 11.71 2.36 52.07
C ALA A 87 10.79 2.30 53.31
N ARG A 88 9.46 2.41 53.15
CA ARG A 88 8.47 2.40 54.24
C ARG A 88 7.93 1.00 54.51
N SER A 89 6.95 0.89 55.42
CA SER A 89 6.37 -0.40 55.81
C SER A 89 5.70 -1.14 54.65
N THR A 90 5.48 -2.44 54.82
CA THR A 90 4.79 -3.30 53.85
C THR A 90 3.38 -2.80 53.50
N CYS A 91 2.74 -2.04 54.40
CA CYS A 91 1.48 -1.34 54.17
C CYS A 91 1.59 -0.31 53.03
N HIS A 92 2.64 0.52 53.06
CA HIS A 92 2.90 1.53 52.03
C HIS A 92 3.20 0.86 50.68
N GLN A 93 4.05 -0.17 50.70
CA GLN A 93 4.42 -0.94 49.51
C GLN A 93 3.20 -1.60 48.84
N ALA A 94 2.32 -2.22 49.63
CA ALA A 94 1.12 -2.88 49.11
C ALA A 94 0.14 -1.88 48.48
N ALA A 95 -0.04 -0.71 49.11
CA ALA A 95 -0.88 0.35 48.56
C ALA A 95 -0.34 0.86 47.21
N ALA A 96 0.97 1.13 47.12
CA ALA A 96 1.59 1.56 45.88
C ALA A 96 1.52 0.50 44.77
N ALA A 97 1.81 -0.76 45.07
CA ALA A 97 1.72 -1.84 44.09
C ALA A 97 0.31 -1.97 43.48
N GLN A 98 -0.73 -1.82 44.30
CA GLN A 98 -2.12 -1.83 43.86
C GLN A 98 -2.45 -0.63 42.98
N LEU A 99 -2.00 0.58 43.36
CA LEU A 99 -2.17 1.77 42.55
C LEU A 99 -1.52 1.61 41.18
N LEU A 100 -0.23 1.22 41.14
CA LEU A 100 0.52 1.04 39.89
C LEU A 100 -0.14 0.02 38.95
N GLY A 101 -0.62 -1.10 39.51
CA GLY A 101 -1.41 -2.08 38.76
C GLY A 101 -2.68 -1.47 38.13
N THR A 102 -3.34 -0.58 38.88
CA THR A 102 -4.56 0.12 38.44
C THR A 102 -4.29 1.15 37.35
N CYS A 103 -3.29 2.03 37.55
CA CYS A 103 -2.92 3.02 36.54
C CYS A 103 -2.48 2.34 35.23
N LYS A 104 -1.78 1.20 35.32
CA LYS A 104 -1.31 0.44 34.15
C LYS A 104 -2.47 -0.17 33.35
N ALA A 105 -3.41 -0.82 34.04
CA ALA A 105 -4.52 -1.47 33.39
C ALA A 105 -5.50 -0.45 32.77
N ALA A 106 -5.74 0.68 33.46
CA ALA A 106 -6.49 1.79 32.90
C ALA A 106 -5.84 2.30 31.59
N GLY A 107 -4.50 2.35 31.51
CA GLY A 107 -3.80 2.78 30.29
C GLY A 107 -4.03 1.89 29.06
N LYS A 108 -4.36 0.61 29.24
CA LYS A 108 -4.34 -0.40 28.16
C LYS A 108 -5.64 -0.52 27.35
N ASP A 109 -6.79 -0.21 27.95
CA ASP A 109 -8.09 -0.27 27.27
C ASP A 109 -8.48 1.09 26.68
N VAL A 110 -8.48 1.15 25.35
CA VAL A 110 -8.85 2.33 24.52
C VAL A 110 -10.34 2.26 24.10
N ALA A 111 -11.02 1.14 24.35
CA ALA A 111 -12.35 0.87 23.82
C ALA A 111 -13.51 1.35 24.72
N ALA A 112 -13.24 1.67 26.00
CA ALA A 112 -14.23 2.14 26.97
C ALA A 112 -13.68 3.37 27.71
N GLU A 113 -13.73 4.54 27.06
CA GLU A 113 -13.38 5.81 27.71
C GLU A 113 -14.39 6.20 28.81
N GLU A 114 -15.61 5.64 28.76
CA GLU A 114 -16.67 5.88 29.73
C GLU A 114 -16.37 5.13 31.03
N GLY A 115 -16.00 5.86 32.10
CA GLY A 115 -15.74 5.33 33.44
C GLY A 115 -14.25 5.15 33.81
N LYS A 116 -13.33 5.17 32.85
CA LYS A 116 -11.87 5.04 33.10
C LYS A 116 -11.31 6.18 33.94
N HIS A 117 -11.69 7.42 33.63
CA HIS A 117 -11.27 8.59 34.41
C HIS A 117 -11.77 8.49 35.86
N GLU A 118 -13.03 8.10 36.06
CA GLU A 118 -13.61 7.94 37.40
C GLU A 118 -12.96 6.80 38.20
N LEU A 119 -12.67 5.68 37.55
CA LEU A 119 -11.95 4.56 38.16
C LEU A 119 -10.56 4.99 38.61
N LEU A 120 -9.85 5.76 37.79
CA LEU A 120 -8.52 6.26 38.10
C LEU A 120 -8.55 7.26 39.27
N GLU A 121 -9.48 8.21 39.26
CA GLU A 121 -9.68 9.16 40.37
C GLU A 121 -10.04 8.45 41.69
N ARG A 122 -10.83 7.39 41.61
CA ARG A 122 -11.18 6.56 42.75
C ARG A 122 -9.98 5.76 43.26
N ALA A 123 -9.19 5.18 42.36
CA ALA A 123 -7.98 4.44 42.71
C ALA A 123 -6.95 5.34 43.41
N LYS A 124 -6.72 6.55 42.89
CA LYS A 124 -5.87 7.57 43.53
C LYS A 124 -6.36 7.92 44.94
N SER A 125 -7.67 8.07 45.10
CA SER A 125 -8.29 8.37 46.40
C SER A 125 -8.14 7.20 47.38
N VAL A 126 -8.33 5.96 46.94
CA VAL A 126 -8.15 4.77 47.79
C VAL A 126 -6.69 4.54 48.17
N TYR A 127 -5.75 4.78 47.25
CA TYR A 127 -4.33 4.79 47.57
C TYR A 127 -4.02 5.81 48.68
N ALA A 128 -4.51 7.04 48.51
CA ALA A 128 -4.28 8.11 49.48
C ALA A 128 -4.84 7.76 50.86
N VAL A 129 -6.07 7.24 50.93
CA VAL A 129 -6.68 6.73 52.17
C VAL A 129 -5.81 5.64 52.81
N ARG A 130 -5.36 4.65 52.02
CA ARG A 130 -4.53 3.56 52.52
C ARG A 130 -3.21 4.08 53.08
N LEU A 131 -2.54 4.99 52.36
CA LEU A 131 -1.27 5.55 52.79
C LEU A 131 -1.43 6.37 54.08
N SER A 132 -2.46 7.20 54.18
CA SER A 132 -2.76 7.96 55.41
C SER A 132 -3.05 7.08 56.60
N VAL A 133 -3.71 5.94 56.40
CA VAL A 133 -3.89 4.97 57.47
C VAL A 133 -2.57 4.26 57.82
N CYS A 134 -1.74 3.91 56.83
CA CYS A 134 -0.42 3.32 57.10
C CYS A 134 0.47 4.27 57.94
N GLU A 135 0.55 5.54 57.57
CA GLU A 135 1.37 6.55 58.26
C GLU A 135 0.91 6.82 59.70
N THR A 136 -0.39 6.82 59.92
CA THR A 136 -0.98 7.14 61.23
C THR A 136 -1.13 5.91 62.14
N GLY A 137 -1.25 4.72 61.56
CA GLY A 137 -1.17 3.44 62.28
C GLY A 137 0.21 3.24 62.92
N GLU A 138 1.27 3.71 62.24
CA GLU A 138 2.63 3.80 62.80
C GLU A 138 2.70 4.80 63.98
N GLY A 139 1.84 5.83 63.96
CA GLY A 139 1.66 6.83 65.03
C GLY A 139 0.65 6.46 66.13
N ARG A 140 0.09 5.24 66.13
CA ARG A 140 -0.94 4.74 67.07
C ARG A 140 -2.27 5.51 67.11
N ALA A 141 -2.60 6.26 66.06
CA ALA A 141 -3.90 6.89 65.95
C ALA A 141 -5.00 5.84 65.64
N ALA A 142 -6.20 6.05 66.19
CA ALA A 142 -7.32 5.15 65.96
C ALA A 142 -7.84 5.27 64.52
N ILE A 143 -7.82 4.16 63.77
CA ILE A 143 -8.33 4.12 62.41
C ILE A 143 -9.86 4.30 62.44
N PRO A 144 -10.44 5.26 61.69
CA PRO A 144 -11.88 5.42 61.59
C PRO A 144 -12.57 4.15 61.11
N THR A 145 -13.68 3.77 61.75
CA THR A 145 -14.43 2.54 61.42
C THR A 145 -14.93 2.52 59.98
N ALA A 146 -15.31 3.70 59.44
CA ALA A 146 -15.72 3.88 58.05
C ALA A 146 -14.63 3.51 57.02
N CYS A 147 -13.35 3.57 57.40
CA CYS A 147 -12.23 3.27 56.50
C CYS A 147 -11.84 1.79 56.48
N LYS A 148 -12.27 0.99 57.47
CA LYS A 148 -11.90 -0.45 57.55
C LYS A 148 -12.19 -1.23 56.27
N PRO A 149 -13.34 -1.04 55.58
CA PRO A 149 -13.62 -1.73 54.33
C PRO A 149 -12.64 -1.38 53.20
N ILE A 150 -12.07 -0.16 53.18
CA ILE A 150 -11.14 0.30 52.14
C ILE A 150 -9.75 -0.31 52.31
N LEU A 151 -9.39 -0.63 53.55
CA LEU A 151 -8.10 -1.23 53.91
C LEU A 151 -8.03 -2.73 53.62
N ALA A 152 -9.17 -3.39 53.43
CA ALA A 152 -9.20 -4.80 53.06
C ALA A 152 -8.46 -5.01 51.72
N ALA A 153 -7.59 -6.01 51.67
CA ALA A 153 -6.86 -6.38 50.46
C ALA A 153 -7.85 -6.79 49.35
N PRO A 154 -7.67 -6.32 48.10
CA PRO A 154 -8.52 -6.72 46.98
C PRO A 154 -8.45 -8.24 46.76
N ARG A 155 -9.61 -8.88 46.56
CA ARG A 155 -9.69 -10.30 46.19
C ARG A 155 -9.70 -10.43 44.67
N GLN A 156 -8.57 -10.87 44.10
CA GLN A 156 -8.36 -11.38 42.73
C GLN A 156 -8.53 -10.44 41.52
N LEU A 157 -7.91 -10.88 40.41
CA LEU A 157 -7.10 -10.12 39.45
C LEU A 157 -7.52 -10.43 37.99
N SER A 158 -8.81 -10.36 37.65
CA SER A 158 -9.25 -10.71 36.28
C SER A 158 -10.48 -10.02 35.70
N SER A 159 -11.13 -9.11 36.43
CA SER A 159 -12.25 -8.33 35.87
C SER A 159 -12.23 -6.92 36.47
N GLU A 160 -11.70 -5.97 35.69
CA GLU A 160 -12.01 -4.53 35.78
C GLU A 160 -12.18 -3.89 37.16
N PHE A 161 -11.21 -3.93 38.08
CA PHE A 161 -11.19 -3.08 39.31
C PHE A 161 -12.53 -2.98 40.07
N GLU A 162 -13.41 -3.96 39.90
CA GLU A 162 -14.63 -4.10 40.66
C GLU A 162 -14.16 -4.18 42.11
N VAL A 163 -14.72 -3.39 43.02
CA VAL A 163 -14.30 -3.33 44.43
C VAL A 163 -13.06 -2.44 44.73
N VAL A 164 -12.81 -1.35 44.01
CA VAL A 164 -12.23 -0.15 44.68
C VAL A 164 -13.32 0.54 45.52
N ASN A 165 -13.89 -0.22 46.46
CA ASN A 165 -14.69 0.16 47.61
C ASN A 165 -15.47 1.50 47.54
N SER A 166 -16.14 1.75 46.41
CA SER A 166 -16.68 3.07 46.04
C SER A 166 -17.74 3.56 47.01
N VAL A 167 -18.54 2.62 47.53
CA VAL A 167 -19.66 2.90 48.44
C VAL A 167 -19.17 3.49 49.77
N TYR A 168 -17.99 3.06 50.25
CA TYR A 168 -17.47 3.47 51.56
C TYR A 168 -16.44 4.60 51.47
N LEU A 169 -15.96 4.93 50.27
CA LEU A 169 -14.96 5.98 50.07
C LEU A 169 -15.46 7.34 50.59
N PRO A 170 -16.67 7.83 50.27
CA PRO A 170 -17.15 9.11 50.80
C PRO A 170 -17.20 9.14 52.34
N GLN A 171 -17.72 8.08 52.95
CA GLN A 171 -17.87 7.96 54.41
C GLN A 171 -16.51 7.92 55.12
N CYS A 172 -15.52 7.24 54.52
CA CYS A 172 -14.15 7.25 55.04
C CYS A 172 -13.49 8.62 54.87
N LEU A 173 -13.67 9.29 53.73
CA LEU A 173 -13.11 10.62 53.50
C LEU A 173 -13.67 11.64 54.50
N GLU A 174 -14.98 11.63 54.74
CA GLU A 174 -15.60 12.45 55.78
C GLU A 174 -14.97 12.21 57.15
N ALA A 175 -14.74 10.95 57.52
CA ALA A 175 -14.11 10.59 58.79
C ALA A 175 -12.63 11.00 58.86
N LEU A 176 -11.88 10.92 57.76
CA LEU A 176 -10.49 11.37 57.69
C LEU A 176 -10.35 12.90 57.72
N MET A 177 -11.36 13.64 57.22
CA MET A 177 -11.35 15.10 57.21
C MET A 177 -11.53 15.72 58.60
N VAL A 178 -12.04 14.96 59.57
CA VAL A 178 -12.23 15.45 60.96
C VAL A 178 -10.90 15.78 61.61
N GLU A 179 -9.88 14.96 61.37
CA GLU A 179 -8.57 15.12 61.99
C GLU A 179 -7.55 15.67 60.97
N HIS A 180 -6.87 16.75 61.33
CA HIS A 180 -5.99 17.48 60.41
C HIS A 180 -4.82 16.63 59.87
N TYR A 181 -4.29 15.72 60.68
CA TYR A 181 -3.16 14.87 60.29
C TYR A 181 -3.54 13.86 59.20
N TYR A 182 -4.76 13.30 59.24
CA TYR A 182 -5.29 12.41 58.20
C TYR A 182 -5.48 13.15 56.89
N TRP A 183 -6.10 14.33 56.93
CA TRP A 183 -6.34 15.14 55.74
C TRP A 183 -5.04 15.57 55.05
N THR A 184 -4.03 16.00 55.83
CA THR A 184 -2.74 16.43 55.28
C THR A 184 -2.02 15.27 54.59
N SER A 185 -1.95 14.12 55.25
CA SER A 185 -1.40 12.90 54.66
C SER A 185 -2.16 12.50 53.39
N TYR A 186 -3.49 12.54 53.42
CA TYR A 186 -4.34 12.16 52.29
C TYR A 186 -4.08 13.07 51.07
N SER A 187 -4.03 14.38 51.31
CA SER A 187 -3.72 15.38 50.28
C SER A 187 -2.38 15.10 49.59
N ASN A 188 -1.31 14.89 50.38
CA ASN A 188 0.02 14.63 49.86
C ASN A 188 0.07 13.32 49.07
N SER A 189 -0.47 12.25 49.67
CA SER A 189 -0.55 10.93 49.05
C SER A 189 -1.36 10.94 47.75
N ARG A 190 -2.39 11.78 47.64
CA ARG A 190 -3.17 11.90 46.40
C ARG A 190 -2.38 12.60 45.29
N GLN A 191 -1.53 13.56 45.62
CA GLN A 191 -0.62 14.19 44.64
C GLN A 191 0.45 13.20 44.16
N ASP A 192 0.98 12.40 45.07
CA ASP A 192 1.89 11.29 44.72
C ASP A 192 1.20 10.29 43.80
N ALA A 193 -0.07 9.96 44.07
CA ALA A 193 -0.86 9.07 43.21
C ALA A 193 -1.05 9.63 41.79
N ASN A 194 -1.28 10.93 41.65
CA ASN A 194 -1.36 11.59 40.35
C ASN A 194 -0.05 11.43 39.57
N THR A 195 1.08 11.70 40.23
CA THR A 195 2.40 11.60 39.63
C THR A 195 2.73 10.16 39.21
N LEU A 196 2.47 9.19 40.09
CA LEU A 196 2.69 7.77 39.81
C LEU A 196 1.81 7.28 38.66
N CYS A 197 0.52 7.61 38.64
CA CYS A 197 -0.34 7.21 37.53
C CYS A 197 0.05 7.88 36.22
N GLN A 198 0.44 9.15 36.23
CA GLN A 198 0.91 9.84 35.03
C GLN A 198 2.18 9.19 34.47
N ALA A 199 3.15 8.88 35.33
CA ALA A 199 4.36 8.17 34.95
C ALA A 199 4.04 6.78 34.37
N VAL A 200 3.18 6.00 35.02
CA VAL A 200 2.79 4.66 34.53
C VAL A 200 2.10 4.73 33.18
N THR A 201 1.21 5.69 32.96
CA THR A 201 0.57 5.88 31.65
C THR A 201 1.60 6.23 30.58
N LEU A 202 2.53 7.13 30.87
CA LEU A 202 3.61 7.48 29.96
C LEU A 202 4.50 6.28 29.63
N GLU A 203 4.86 5.48 30.62
CA GLU A 203 5.63 4.24 30.43
C GLU A 203 4.89 3.22 29.57
N ALA A 204 3.60 3.02 29.83
CA ALA A 204 2.78 2.08 29.08
C ALA A 204 2.70 2.49 27.61
N SER A 205 2.38 3.76 27.32
CA SER A 205 2.31 4.28 25.96
C SER A 205 3.67 4.21 25.23
N ARG A 206 4.77 4.47 25.93
CA ARG A 206 6.12 4.31 25.36
C ARG A 206 6.37 2.85 24.98
N LEU A 207 6.08 1.91 25.87
CA LEU A 207 6.28 0.47 25.61
C LEU A 207 5.46 -0.01 24.40
N GLU A 208 4.23 0.48 24.24
CA GLU A 208 3.39 0.20 23.07
C GLU A 208 3.98 0.76 21.76
N ALA A 209 4.50 1.98 21.80
CA ALA A 209 5.20 2.57 20.66
C ALA A 209 6.47 1.78 20.31
N LEU A 210 7.27 1.39 21.31
CA LEU A 210 8.47 0.58 21.11
C LEU A 210 8.15 -0.78 20.50
N GLN A 211 7.08 -1.43 20.94
CA GLN A 211 6.64 -2.68 20.36
C GLN A 211 6.28 -2.53 18.87
N SER A 212 5.65 -1.42 18.49
CA SER A 212 5.33 -1.11 17.10
C SER A 212 6.60 -0.90 16.26
N TYR A 213 7.57 -0.17 16.79
CA TYR A 213 8.85 0.03 16.11
C TYR A 213 9.66 -1.26 15.97
N GLN A 214 9.65 -2.13 16.97
CA GLN A 214 10.29 -3.45 16.90
C GLN A 214 9.71 -4.28 15.75
N ARG A 215 8.37 -4.32 15.63
CA ARG A 215 7.71 -5.02 14.51
C ARG A 215 8.10 -4.42 13.16
N LEU A 216 8.21 -3.10 13.06
CA LEU A 216 8.68 -2.45 11.83
C LEU A 216 10.13 -2.85 11.52
N ALA A 217 11.00 -2.81 12.53
CA ALA A 217 12.41 -3.20 12.39
C ALA A 217 12.58 -4.65 11.94
N GLU A 218 11.72 -5.57 12.39
CA GLU A 218 11.68 -6.96 11.95
C GLU A 218 11.25 -7.13 10.49
N LEU A 219 10.35 -6.27 9.99
CA LEU A 219 9.83 -6.35 8.62
C LEU A 219 10.76 -5.69 7.57
N LEU A 220 11.55 -4.70 7.98
CA LEU A 220 12.43 -3.94 7.08
C LEU A 220 13.42 -4.81 6.27
N PRO A 221 14.09 -5.83 6.83
CA PRO A 221 15.00 -6.69 6.06
C PRO A 221 14.30 -7.45 4.95
N THR A 222 13.13 -8.03 5.23
CA THR A 222 12.32 -8.77 4.25
C THR A 222 11.85 -7.85 3.13
N PHE A 223 11.28 -6.69 3.49
CA PHE A 223 10.86 -5.70 2.52
C PHE A 223 12.02 -5.22 1.62
N ARG A 224 13.20 -4.98 2.22
CA ARG A 224 14.41 -4.63 1.47
C ARG A 224 14.82 -5.74 0.50
N SER A 225 14.81 -6.99 0.95
CA SER A 225 15.13 -8.15 0.11
C SER A 225 14.16 -8.27 -1.06
N ASP A 226 12.86 -8.15 -0.81
CA ASP A 226 11.83 -8.21 -1.85
C ASP A 226 11.99 -7.09 -2.86
N LEU A 227 12.24 -5.86 -2.41
CA LEU A 227 12.48 -4.72 -3.30
C LEU A 227 13.71 -4.94 -4.18
N LEU A 228 14.81 -5.45 -3.61
CA LEU A 228 16.02 -5.77 -4.37
C LEU A 228 15.78 -6.90 -5.39
N SER A 229 14.99 -7.91 -5.02
CA SER A 229 14.59 -9.01 -5.90
C SER A 229 13.68 -8.54 -7.04
N THR A 230 12.63 -7.76 -6.74
CA THR A 230 11.75 -7.17 -7.76
C THR A 230 12.53 -6.28 -8.71
N ARG A 231 13.48 -5.48 -8.19
CA ARG A 231 14.35 -4.65 -9.03
C ARG A 231 15.21 -5.50 -9.98
N SER A 232 15.82 -6.59 -9.50
CA SER A 232 16.66 -7.43 -10.34
C SER A 232 15.83 -8.16 -11.42
N GLN A 233 14.64 -8.64 -11.06
CA GLN A 233 13.69 -9.24 -12.01
C GLN A 233 13.25 -8.24 -13.07
N TRP A 234 12.93 -7.01 -12.68
CA TRP A 234 12.56 -5.96 -13.63
C TRP A 234 13.69 -5.63 -14.61
N LEU A 235 14.92 -5.50 -14.11
CA LEU A 235 16.09 -5.26 -14.96
C LEU A 235 16.32 -6.41 -15.95
N ALA A 236 16.14 -7.65 -15.52
CA ALA A 236 16.24 -8.82 -16.38
C ALA A 236 15.15 -8.82 -17.47
N PHE A 237 13.91 -8.50 -17.09
CA PHE A 237 12.78 -8.39 -18.02
C PHE A 237 13.01 -7.29 -19.08
N VAL A 238 13.47 -6.10 -18.66
CA VAL A 238 13.77 -4.99 -19.59
C VAL A 238 14.85 -5.39 -20.59
N LYS A 239 15.92 -6.05 -20.13
CA LYS A 239 16.98 -6.56 -21.02
C LYS A 239 16.44 -7.59 -22.02
N GLN A 240 15.55 -8.47 -21.58
CA GLN A 240 14.93 -9.47 -22.46
C GLN A 240 14.02 -8.82 -23.51
N GLN A 241 13.22 -7.81 -23.13
CA GLN A 241 12.38 -7.04 -24.05
C GLN A 241 13.21 -6.34 -25.14
N GLU A 242 14.35 -5.76 -24.79
CA GLU A 242 15.26 -5.15 -25.76
C GLU A 242 15.75 -6.17 -26.79
N GLN A 243 16.16 -7.36 -26.34
CA GLN A 243 16.61 -8.43 -27.23
C GLN A 243 15.48 -8.92 -28.15
N SER A 244 14.28 -9.16 -27.62
CA SER A 244 13.13 -9.57 -28.44
C SER A 244 12.70 -8.51 -29.45
N THR A 245 12.77 -7.22 -29.08
CA THR A 245 12.47 -6.11 -30.01
C THR A 245 13.50 -6.05 -31.14
N GLN A 246 14.79 -6.27 -30.84
CA GLN A 246 15.84 -6.35 -31.85
C GLN A 246 15.65 -7.54 -32.79
N GLU A 247 15.28 -8.71 -32.27
CA GLU A 247 15.00 -9.90 -33.08
C GLU A 247 13.78 -9.70 -33.97
N LEU A 248 12.68 -9.18 -33.43
CA LEU A 248 11.47 -8.87 -34.20
C LEU A 248 11.77 -7.87 -35.31
N GLY A 249 12.56 -6.81 -35.02
CA GLY A 249 12.96 -5.82 -36.02
C GLY A 249 13.90 -6.37 -37.11
N LYS A 250 14.68 -7.42 -36.82
CA LYS A 250 15.47 -8.14 -37.85
C LYS A 250 14.56 -9.02 -38.71
N LEU A 251 13.65 -9.77 -38.08
CA LEU A 251 12.72 -10.65 -38.78
C LEU A 251 11.78 -9.86 -39.69
N GLN A 252 11.26 -8.72 -39.22
CA GLN A 252 10.39 -7.84 -39.99
C GLN A 252 11.09 -7.29 -41.22
N ARG A 253 12.35 -6.83 -41.08
CA ARG A 253 13.16 -6.39 -42.23
C ARG A 253 13.37 -7.50 -43.24
N LYS A 254 13.77 -8.69 -42.79
CA LYS A 254 13.97 -9.84 -43.67
C LYS A 254 12.69 -10.22 -44.43
N ASN A 255 11.56 -10.25 -43.73
CA ASN A 255 10.27 -10.58 -44.33
C ASN A 255 9.83 -9.50 -45.35
N GLN A 256 10.13 -8.23 -45.08
CA GLN A 256 9.85 -7.14 -45.99
C GLN A 256 10.73 -7.21 -47.25
N GLU A 257 12.03 -7.46 -47.10
CA GLU A 257 12.96 -7.69 -48.22
C GLU A 257 12.54 -8.89 -49.08
N GLU A 258 12.13 -10.00 -48.45
CA GLU A 258 11.64 -11.19 -49.15
C GLU A 258 10.35 -10.89 -49.91
N SER A 259 9.39 -10.21 -49.28
CA SER A 259 8.14 -9.79 -49.93
C SER A 259 8.38 -8.85 -51.11
N GLU A 260 9.28 -7.87 -50.97
CA GLU A 260 9.65 -6.95 -52.05
C GLU A 260 10.32 -7.71 -53.22
N SER A 261 11.19 -8.67 -52.92
CA SER A 261 11.84 -9.50 -53.93
C SER A 261 10.85 -10.38 -54.71
N GLN A 262 9.88 -10.99 -54.01
CA GLN A 262 8.81 -11.77 -54.62
C GLN A 262 7.94 -10.91 -55.51
N HIS A 263 7.52 -9.73 -55.02
CA HIS A 263 6.71 -8.80 -55.80
C HIS A 263 7.42 -8.35 -57.09
N LYS A 264 8.73 -8.07 -57.01
CA LYS A 264 9.52 -7.73 -58.18
C LYS A 264 9.54 -8.86 -59.20
N LEU A 265 9.72 -10.10 -58.75
CA LEU A 265 9.78 -11.28 -59.61
C LEU A 265 8.43 -11.61 -60.25
N GLU A 266 7.33 -11.46 -59.50
CA GLU A 266 5.97 -11.56 -60.04
C GLU A 266 5.68 -10.48 -61.09
N MET A 267 6.11 -9.23 -60.84
CA MET A 267 5.94 -8.14 -61.78
C MET A 267 6.77 -8.35 -63.07
N GLU A 268 7.98 -8.88 -62.97
CA GLU A 268 8.80 -9.26 -64.12
C GLU A 268 8.13 -10.37 -64.96
N LEU A 269 7.58 -11.40 -64.30
CA LEU A 269 6.81 -12.47 -64.97
C LEU A 269 5.55 -11.93 -65.66
N LEU A 270 4.79 -11.07 -64.99
CA LEU A 270 3.60 -10.45 -65.55
C LEU A 270 3.95 -9.60 -66.79
N HIS A 271 5.02 -8.80 -66.69
CA HIS A 271 5.49 -7.98 -67.81
C HIS A 271 5.89 -8.85 -69.01
N SER A 272 6.61 -9.95 -68.77
CA SER A 272 6.95 -10.92 -69.81
C SER A 272 5.71 -11.54 -70.46
N ALA A 273 4.71 -11.94 -69.67
CA ALA A 273 3.47 -12.50 -70.19
C ALA A 273 2.66 -11.49 -71.01
N MET A 274 2.61 -10.22 -70.56
CA MET A 274 1.96 -9.15 -71.32
C MET A 274 2.65 -8.88 -72.65
N ASN A 275 3.98 -8.93 -72.70
CA ASN A 275 4.72 -8.75 -73.95
C ASN A 275 4.42 -9.89 -74.94
N VAL A 276 4.42 -11.14 -74.49
CA VAL A 276 4.04 -12.30 -75.32
C VAL A 276 2.58 -12.19 -75.81
N ALA A 277 1.66 -11.77 -74.95
CA ALA A 277 0.26 -11.58 -75.34
C ALA A 277 0.10 -10.46 -76.37
N LYS A 278 0.86 -9.37 -76.23
CA LYS A 278 0.89 -8.28 -77.20
C LYS A 278 1.41 -8.74 -78.56
N GLU A 279 2.52 -9.47 -78.58
CA GLU A 279 3.06 -10.06 -79.81
C GLU A 279 2.03 -10.97 -80.50
N GLY A 280 1.36 -11.84 -79.73
CA GLY A 280 0.29 -12.70 -80.26
C GLY A 280 -0.91 -11.93 -80.81
N LEU A 281 -1.26 -10.79 -80.19
CA LEU A 281 -2.34 -9.91 -80.67
C LEU A 281 -1.95 -9.18 -81.96
N ASP A 282 -0.71 -8.72 -82.05
CA ASP A 282 -0.15 -8.08 -83.26
C ASP A 282 -0.09 -9.08 -84.42
N ASP A 283 0.30 -10.33 -84.17
CA ASP A 283 0.30 -11.40 -85.17
C ASP A 283 -1.11 -11.73 -85.64
N ALA A 284 -2.08 -11.85 -84.71
CA ALA A 284 -3.49 -12.06 -85.07
C ALA A 284 -4.06 -10.89 -85.88
N SER A 285 -3.70 -9.65 -85.54
CA SER A 285 -4.10 -8.46 -86.28
C SER A 285 -3.55 -8.47 -87.71
N ARG A 286 -2.26 -8.80 -87.88
CA ARG A 286 -1.64 -8.94 -89.21
C ARG A 286 -2.29 -10.03 -90.03
N LEU A 287 -2.56 -11.20 -89.44
CA LEU A 287 -3.28 -12.29 -90.10
C LEU A 287 -4.69 -11.86 -90.53
N MET A 288 -5.38 -11.10 -89.69
CA MET A 288 -6.71 -10.57 -90.01
C MET A 288 -6.65 -9.52 -91.13
N GLN A 289 -5.66 -8.63 -91.14
CA GLN A 289 -5.46 -7.68 -92.24
C GLN A 289 -5.12 -8.40 -93.56
N GLN A 290 -4.29 -9.44 -93.50
CA GLN A 290 -3.96 -10.26 -94.67
C GLN A 290 -5.18 -11.02 -95.20
N SER A 291 -6.02 -11.57 -94.32
CA SER A 291 -7.26 -12.24 -94.74
C SER A 291 -8.30 -11.27 -95.28
N MET A 292 -8.38 -10.05 -94.76
CA MET A 292 -9.23 -9.00 -95.32
C MET A 292 -8.73 -8.51 -96.68
N ALA A 293 -7.41 -8.38 -96.86
CA ALA A 293 -6.83 -8.01 -98.16
C ALA A 293 -7.08 -9.08 -99.23
N SER A 294 -7.00 -10.37 -98.87
CA SER A 294 -7.30 -11.48 -99.79
C SER A 294 -8.80 -11.68 -100.02
N ALA A 295 -9.65 -11.44 -99.02
CA ALA A 295 -11.11 -11.43 -99.19
C ALA A 295 -11.58 -10.24 -100.04
N GLY A 296 -10.92 -9.07 -99.92
CA GLY A 296 -11.16 -7.91 -100.76
C GLY A 296 -10.83 -8.16 -102.24
N SER A 297 -9.72 -8.83 -102.53
CA SER A 297 -9.39 -9.22 -103.92
C SER A 297 -10.34 -10.28 -104.47
N GLY A 298 -10.84 -11.19 -103.62
CA GLY A 298 -11.87 -12.17 -103.99
C GLY A 298 -13.22 -11.52 -104.32
N ILE A 299 -13.61 -10.45 -103.61
CA ILE A 299 -14.86 -9.72 -103.86
C ILE A 299 -14.77 -8.87 -105.14
N GLU A 300 -13.62 -8.27 -105.46
CA GLU A 300 -13.43 -7.60 -106.76
C GLU A 300 -13.47 -8.58 -107.93
N GLN A 301 -12.86 -9.77 -107.79
CA GLN A 301 -12.91 -10.78 -108.84
C GLN A 301 -14.32 -11.41 -109.00
N SER A 302 -15.09 -11.58 -107.92
CA SER A 302 -16.51 -11.98 -108.02
C SER A 302 -17.41 -10.86 -108.59
N ARG A 303 -17.07 -9.58 -108.38
CA ARG A 303 -17.80 -8.45 -108.97
C ARG A 303 -17.52 -8.31 -110.47
N GLU A 304 -16.30 -8.57 -110.94
CA GLU A 304 -15.98 -8.59 -112.37
C GLU A 304 -16.56 -9.82 -113.10
N VAL A 305 -16.55 -11.00 -112.48
CA VAL A 305 -17.13 -12.20 -113.10
C VAL A 305 -18.67 -12.14 -113.15
N SER A 306 -19.33 -11.50 -112.18
CA SER A 306 -20.79 -11.32 -112.21
C SER A 306 -21.24 -10.22 -113.19
N PHE A 307 -20.49 -9.12 -113.34
CA PHE A 307 -20.77 -8.11 -114.37
C PHE A 307 -20.45 -8.61 -115.79
N GLY A 308 -19.37 -9.36 -115.97
CA GLY A 308 -19.00 -9.96 -117.25
C GLY A 308 -19.99 -11.02 -117.74
N LYS A 309 -20.57 -11.83 -116.84
CA LYS A 309 -21.59 -12.83 -117.21
C LYS A 309 -22.97 -12.23 -117.49
N ALA A 310 -23.30 -11.07 -116.94
CA ALA A 310 -24.57 -10.39 -117.22
C ALA A 310 -24.57 -9.72 -118.62
N MET A 311 -23.43 -9.22 -119.09
CA MET A 311 -23.30 -8.62 -120.44
C MET A 311 -23.23 -9.66 -121.57
N ALA A 312 -22.70 -10.86 -121.32
CA ALA A 312 -22.60 -11.91 -122.34
C ALA A 312 -23.93 -12.64 -122.65
N LYS A 313 -25.01 -12.37 -121.90
CA LYS A 313 -26.36 -12.92 -122.16
C LYS A 313 -27.29 -11.95 -122.89
N ALA A 314 -26.79 -10.80 -123.33
CA ALA A 314 -27.56 -9.80 -124.09
C ALA A 314 -27.24 -9.80 -125.61
N VAL A 315 -26.40 -10.73 -126.10
CA VAL A 315 -26.03 -10.86 -127.52
C VAL A 315 -26.21 -12.30 -128.03
N SER A 316 -27.17 -13.04 -127.46
CA SER A 316 -27.70 -14.29 -128.04
C SER A 316 -29.18 -14.41 -127.74
#